data_AF-A0A1H3MW58-F1
#
_entry.id   AF-A0A1H3MW58-F1
#
_cell.length_a   1.000
_cell.length_b   1.000
_cell.length_c   1.000
_cell.angle_alpha   90.00
_cell.angle_beta   90.00
_cell.angle_gamma   90.00
#
_symmetry.space_group_name_H-M   'P 1'
#
loop_
_entity.id
_entity.type
_entity.pdbx_description
1 polymer ?
#
loop_
_entity_poly.entity_id
_entity_poly.type
_entity_poly.pdbx_seq_one_letter_code
_entity_poly.pdbx_strand_id
1 'polypeptide(L)'
;MPEFSLKRESLNTITDLEVAFGTRKLLPPFDVVPSEFKRGNDYTRLLDHLFSGQAIPEGEIVFHEGFDDAEAPALLNRVVMAHLRSFEPKHDHKIAGLGYLISQACQVRLA
;
A
#
# COMPACT_ATOMS: atom_id res chain seq x y z
N MET A 1 7.96 13.71 15.11
CA MET A 1 6.74 13.29 14.38
C MET A 1 6.53 11.83 14.69
N PRO A 2 5.30 11.33 14.92
CA PRO A 2 5.12 9.91 15.17
C PRO A 2 5.56 9.14 13.93
N GLU A 3 6.48 8.19 14.14
CA GLU A 3 7.03 7.32 13.10
C GLU A 3 6.01 6.23 12.80
N PHE A 4 5.57 6.14 11.55
CA PHE A 4 4.76 5.02 11.10
C PHE A 4 5.69 3.84 10.82
N SER A 5 5.39 2.68 11.41
CA SER A 5 6.15 1.46 11.21
C SER A 5 5.18 0.31 11.00
N LEU A 6 5.24 -0.31 9.82
CA LEU A 6 4.44 -1.48 9.50
C LEU A 6 5.15 -2.72 10.05
N LYS A 7 4.44 -3.54 10.82
CA LYS A 7 4.94 -4.84 11.26
C LYS A 7 4.51 -5.94 10.30
N ARG A 8 5.38 -6.91 10.06
CA ARG A 8 5.07 -8.05 9.18
C ARG A 8 3.81 -8.80 9.59
N GLU A 9 3.60 -9.01 10.89
CA GLU A 9 2.42 -9.75 11.38
C GLU A 9 1.12 -8.97 11.15
N SER A 10 1.19 -7.64 11.04
CA SER A 10 0.02 -6.80 10.81
C SER A 10 -0.65 -7.06 9.46
N LEU A 11 0.08 -7.57 8.46
CA LEU A 11 -0.49 -7.95 7.17
C LEU A 11 -1.54 -9.08 7.31
N ASN A 12 -1.45 -9.90 8.35
CA ASN A 12 -2.40 -10.99 8.61
C ASN A 12 -3.74 -10.51 9.20
N THR A 13 -3.86 -9.22 9.55
CA THR A 13 -5.04 -8.69 10.25
C THR A 13 -6.19 -8.31 9.31
N ILE A 14 -5.98 -8.37 7.99
CA ILE A 14 -6.99 -8.10 6.97
C ILE A 14 -7.84 -9.33 6.72
N THR A 15 -9.09 -9.23 7.12
CA THR A 15 -10.10 -10.30 6.98
C THR A 15 -10.69 -10.35 5.56
N ASP A 16 -11.34 -11.46 5.21
CA ASP A 16 -12.03 -11.58 3.93
C ASP A 16 -13.19 -10.58 3.78
N LEU A 17 -13.86 -10.21 4.88
CA LEU A 17 -14.87 -9.15 4.88
C LEU A 17 -14.27 -7.81 4.45
N GLU A 18 -13.08 -7.49 4.94
CA GLU A 18 -12.37 -6.25 4.59
C GLU A 18 -11.88 -6.25 3.15
N VAL A 19 -11.44 -7.41 2.65
CA VAL A 19 -11.15 -7.56 1.21
C VAL A 19 -12.43 -7.39 0.38
N ALA A 20 -13.58 -7.88 0.87
CA ALA A 20 -14.84 -7.79 0.14
C ALA A 20 -15.38 -6.34 0.09
N PHE A 21 -15.43 -5.66 1.23
CA PHE A 21 -16.16 -4.39 1.42
C PHE A 21 -15.27 -3.16 1.61
N GLY A 22 -13.96 -3.36 1.73
CA GLY A 22 -12.98 -2.30 1.94
C GLY A 22 -12.54 -2.13 3.40
N THR A 23 -11.43 -1.42 3.61
CA THR A 23 -10.89 -1.13 4.95
C THR A 23 -10.13 0.19 5.00
N ARG A 24 -9.88 0.65 6.23
CA ARG A 24 -8.95 1.74 6.57
C ARG A 24 -7.84 1.29 7.53
N LYS A 25 -7.79 0.00 7.87
CA LYS A 25 -6.77 -0.57 8.78
C LYS A 25 -5.38 -0.40 8.18
N LEU A 26 -4.39 -0.22 9.04
CA LEU A 26 -2.97 -0.08 8.68
C LEU A 26 -2.63 1.20 7.89
N LEU A 27 -3.61 1.91 7.32
CA LEU A 27 -3.37 3.13 6.58
C LEU A 27 -2.79 4.22 7.52
N PRO A 28 -1.62 4.78 7.22
CA PRO A 28 -1.06 5.86 8.03
C PRO A 28 -1.96 7.11 7.99
N PRO A 29 -2.04 7.87 9.10
CA PRO A 29 -2.61 9.21 9.08
C PRO A 29 -1.97 10.10 7.99
N PHE A 30 -2.74 10.97 7.33
CA PHE A 30 -2.22 11.72 6.17
C PHE A 30 -1.10 12.69 6.54
N ASP A 31 -1.14 13.26 7.74
CA ASP A 31 -0.13 14.20 8.25
C ASP A 31 1.25 13.55 8.42
N VAL A 32 1.31 12.25 8.75
CA VAL A 32 2.59 11.52 8.89
C VAL A 32 3.15 11.01 7.57
N VAL A 33 2.35 10.96 6.49
CA VAL A 33 2.81 10.51 5.17
C VAL A 33 3.87 11.49 4.62
N PRO A 34 5.06 11.02 4.22
CA PRO A 34 6.10 11.88 3.66
C PRO A 34 5.65 12.59 2.38
N SER A 35 6.18 13.79 2.15
CA SER A 35 5.72 14.65 1.05
C SER A 35 5.92 14.06 -0.34
N GLU A 36 6.90 13.17 -0.52
CA GLU A 36 7.15 12.47 -1.79
C GLU A 36 5.98 11.56 -2.21
N PHE A 37 5.32 10.89 -1.25
CA PHE A 37 4.12 10.10 -1.53
C PHE A 37 2.89 10.98 -1.77
N LYS A 38 2.88 12.21 -1.26
CA LYS A 38 1.78 13.17 -1.50
C LYS A 38 1.88 13.83 -2.88
N ARG A 39 3.10 14.02 -3.39
CA ARG A 39 3.37 14.60 -4.71
C ARG A 39 3.28 13.59 -5.83
N GLY A 40 3.56 12.32 -5.51
CA GLY A 40 3.56 11.21 -6.44
C GLY A 40 4.97 10.65 -6.63
N ASN A 41 5.06 9.33 -6.66
CA ASN A 41 6.26 8.55 -6.89
C ASN A 41 5.88 7.19 -7.51
N ASP A 42 6.84 6.28 -7.64
CA ASP A 42 6.59 4.97 -8.27
C ASP A 42 5.53 4.15 -7.54
N TYR A 43 5.46 4.23 -6.20
CA TYR A 43 4.42 3.56 -5.42
C TYR A 43 3.03 4.10 -5.74
N THR A 44 2.86 5.42 -5.75
CA THR A 44 1.55 6.02 -6.03
C THR A 44 1.15 5.80 -7.48
N ARG A 45 2.10 5.85 -8.43
CA ARG A 45 1.86 5.55 -9.84
C ARG A 45 1.35 4.11 -10.02
N LEU A 46 2.02 3.14 -9.39
CA LEU A 46 1.57 1.75 -9.40
C LEU A 46 0.13 1.63 -8.87
N LEU A 47 -0.15 2.29 -7.73
CA LEU A 47 -1.47 2.25 -7.10
C LEU A 47 -2.56 2.94 -7.91
N ASP A 48 -2.28 4.07 -8.57
CA ASP A 48 -3.23 4.76 -9.44
C ASP A 48 -3.58 3.90 -10.66
N HIS A 49 -2.59 3.21 -11.25
CA HIS A 49 -2.84 2.25 -12.33
C HIS A 49 -3.71 1.07 -11.86
N LEU A 50 -3.41 0.50 -10.69
CA LEU A 50 -4.23 -0.55 -10.08
C LEU A 50 -5.66 -0.07 -9.81
N PHE A 51 -5.82 1.12 -9.23
CA PHE A 51 -7.12 1.70 -8.89
C PHE A 51 -7.98 1.98 -10.14
N SER A 52 -7.36 2.51 -11.20
CA SER A 52 -8.04 2.86 -12.44
C SER A 52 -8.23 1.69 -13.41
N GLY A 53 -7.69 0.51 -13.10
CA GLY A 53 -7.73 -0.67 -13.97
C GLY A 53 -6.90 -0.51 -15.24
N GLN A 54 -5.90 0.38 -15.22
CA GLN A 54 -4.96 0.57 -16.32
C GLN A 54 -3.88 -0.52 -16.31
N ALA A 55 -3.18 -0.66 -17.44
CA ALA A 55 -2.05 -1.57 -17.55
C ALA A 55 -0.96 -1.18 -16.53
N ILE A 56 -0.44 -2.16 -15.79
CA ILE A 56 0.59 -1.94 -14.78
C ILE A 56 1.91 -1.60 -15.48
N PRO A 57 2.61 -0.51 -15.09
CA PRO A 57 3.90 -0.18 -15.65
C PRO A 57 4.92 -1.29 -15.39
N GLU A 58 5.81 -1.52 -16.34
CA GLU A 58 6.95 -2.42 -16.13
C GLU A 58 7.84 -1.89 -14.99
N GLY A 59 8.45 -2.81 -14.24
CA GLY A 59 9.26 -2.43 -13.09
C GLY A 59 9.67 -3.62 -12.23
N GLU A 60 10.30 -3.31 -11.10
CA GLU A 60 10.73 -4.27 -10.10
C GLU A 60 10.11 -3.98 -8.73
N ILE A 61 9.76 -5.06 -8.02
CA ILE A 61 9.35 -5.02 -6.62
C ILE A 61 10.28 -5.94 -5.84
N VAL A 62 11.00 -5.39 -4.86
CA VAL A 62 11.96 -6.12 -4.02
C VAL A 62 11.53 -5.97 -2.57
N PHE A 63 11.17 -7.07 -1.92
CA PHE A 63 10.77 -7.06 -0.52
C PHE A 63 11.97 -6.85 0.41
N HIS A 64 11.74 -6.08 1.48
CA HIS A 64 12.76 -5.84 2.50
C HIS A 64 12.92 -7.06 3.41
N GLU A 65 14.06 -7.17 4.08
CA GLU A 65 14.28 -8.17 5.13
C GLU A 65 13.17 -8.10 6.19
N GLY A 66 12.59 -9.25 6.53
CA GLY A 66 11.43 -9.35 7.43
C GLY A 66 10.07 -9.25 6.71
N PHE A 67 10.08 -8.99 5.41
CA PHE A 67 8.92 -9.09 4.51
C PHE A 67 9.23 -9.96 3.27
N ASP A 68 10.35 -10.68 3.27
CA ASP A 68 10.86 -11.49 2.17
C ASP A 68 10.43 -12.97 2.24
N ASP A 69 9.53 -13.31 3.17
CA ASP A 69 8.93 -14.65 3.24
C ASP A 69 7.90 -14.90 2.11
N ALA A 70 7.60 -16.18 1.90
CA ALA A 70 6.75 -16.62 0.78
C ALA A 70 5.29 -16.11 0.84
N GLU A 71 4.80 -15.73 2.03
CA GLU A 71 3.41 -15.28 2.20
C GLU A 71 3.25 -13.77 2.09
N ALA A 72 4.32 -13.00 2.33
CA ALA A 72 4.29 -11.55 2.37
C ALA A 72 3.72 -10.91 1.10
N PRO A 73 4.08 -11.34 -0.13
CA PRO A 73 3.50 -10.76 -1.34
C PRO A 73 1.98 -10.93 -1.44
N ALA A 74 1.47 -12.12 -1.10
CA ALA A 74 0.04 -12.41 -1.15
C ALA A 74 -0.73 -11.61 -0.10
N LEU A 75 -0.19 -11.48 1.11
CA LEU A 75 -0.80 -10.72 2.20
C LEU A 75 -0.77 -9.21 1.93
N LEU A 76 0.34 -8.68 1.40
CA LEU A 76 0.42 -7.28 1.01
C LEU A 76 -0.59 -6.96 -0.11
N ASN A 77 -0.74 -7.85 -1.09
CA ASN A 77 -1.76 -7.70 -2.13
C ASN A 77 -3.18 -7.65 -1.55
N ARG A 78 -3.49 -8.48 -0.53
CA ARG A 78 -4.78 -8.41 0.17
C ARG A 78 -5.02 -7.06 0.83
N VAL A 79 -4.00 -6.49 1.48
CA VAL A 79 -4.06 -5.14 2.07
C VAL A 79 -4.36 -4.10 0.99
N VAL A 80 -3.63 -4.14 -0.12
CA VAL A 80 -3.81 -3.21 -1.25
C VAL A 80 -5.23 -3.30 -1.80
N MET A 81 -5.70 -4.50 -2.16
CA MET A 81 -7.01 -4.68 -2.77
C MET A 81 -8.16 -4.27 -1.83
N ALA A 82 -8.02 -4.52 -0.52
CA ALA A 82 -9.00 -4.05 0.46
C ALA A 82 -9.07 -2.51 0.49
N HIS A 83 -7.95 -1.80 0.42
CA HIS A 83 -7.96 -0.33 0.39
C HIS A 83 -8.52 0.22 -0.91
N LEU A 84 -8.17 -0.37 -2.05
CA LEU A 84 -8.65 0.10 -3.36
C LEU A 84 -10.17 -0.07 -3.53
N ARG A 85 -10.79 -1.04 -2.85
CA ARG A 85 -12.25 -1.21 -2.80
C ARG A 85 -12.98 -0.24 -1.87
N SER A 86 -12.29 0.34 -0.90
CA SER A 86 -12.91 1.29 0.03
C SER A 86 -13.25 2.61 -0.68
N PHE A 87 -14.37 3.24 -0.35
CA PHE A 87 -14.69 4.61 -0.79
C PHE A 87 -14.06 5.71 0.11
N GLU A 88 -13.43 5.30 1.21
CA GLU A 88 -12.75 6.18 2.16
C GLU A 88 -11.28 5.73 2.40
N PRO A 89 -10.38 6.64 2.81
CA PRO A 89 -10.51 8.10 2.82
C PRO A 89 -10.51 8.68 1.40
N LYS A 90 -10.39 10.01 1.27
CA LYS A 90 -10.20 10.69 -0.03
C LYS A 90 -9.06 10.05 -0.83
N HIS A 91 -9.18 10.07 -2.16
CA HIS A 91 -8.23 9.47 -3.09
C HIS A 91 -6.77 9.81 -2.76
N ASP A 92 -6.45 11.09 -2.62
CA ASP A 92 -5.08 11.56 -2.32
C ASP A 92 -4.51 10.94 -1.04
N HIS A 93 -5.30 10.84 0.03
CA HIS A 93 -4.85 10.20 1.26
C HIS A 93 -4.71 8.69 1.07
N LYS A 94 -5.67 8.05 0.40
CA LYS A 94 -5.62 6.61 0.15
C LYS A 94 -4.36 6.22 -0.62
N ILE A 95 -4.09 6.87 -1.75
CA ILE A 95 -2.96 6.54 -2.61
C ILE A 95 -1.63 6.89 -1.95
N ALA A 96 -1.50 8.09 -1.36
CA ALA A 96 -0.26 8.48 -0.69
C ALA A 96 0.02 7.61 0.55
N GLY A 97 -1.01 7.34 1.36
CA GLY A 97 -0.89 6.52 2.56
C GLY A 97 -0.59 5.06 2.24
N LEU A 98 -1.23 4.49 1.22
CA LEU A 98 -0.98 3.13 0.80
C LEU A 98 0.40 2.99 0.14
N GLY A 99 0.85 4.01 -0.61
CA GLY A 99 2.20 4.04 -1.15
C GLY A 99 3.26 4.02 -0.04
N TYR A 100 3.07 4.82 1.01
CA TYR A 100 3.96 4.84 2.16
C TYR A 100 3.90 3.54 2.97
N LEU A 101 2.72 2.92 3.09
CA LEU A 101 2.57 1.59 3.70
C LEU A 101 3.37 0.54 2.94
N ILE A 102 3.22 0.48 1.62
CA ILE A 102 3.93 -0.48 0.75
C ILE A 102 5.44 -0.26 0.87
N SER A 103 5.90 1.00 0.95
CA SER A 103 7.33 1.29 1.07
C SER A 103 7.99 0.72 2.33
N GLN A 104 7.21 0.42 3.38
CA GLN A 104 7.70 -0.25 4.57
C GLN A 104 7.96 -1.75 4.36
N ALA A 105 7.31 -2.36 3.37
CA ALA A 105 7.43 -3.79 3.08
C ALA A 105 8.33 -4.09 1.88
N CYS A 106 8.37 -3.21 0.87
CA CYS A 106 9.16 -3.41 -0.33
C CYS A 106 9.61 -2.11 -1.00
N GLN A 107 10.65 -2.25 -1.82
CA GLN A 107 11.04 -1.25 -2.79
C GLN A 107 10.28 -1.46 -4.11
N VAL A 108 9.71 -0.39 -4.66
CA VAL A 108 9.11 -0.38 -6.00
C VAL A 108 9.90 0.58 -6.87
N ARG A 109 10.27 0.13 -8.07
CA ARG A 109 10.91 0.96 -9.10
C ARG A 109 10.23 0.68 -10.43
N LEU A 110 9.66 1.70 -11.03
CA LEU A 110 8.99 1.58 -12.34
C LEU A 110 9.92 2.08 -13.45
N ALA A 111 9.75 1.52 -14.65
CA ALA A 111 10.47 1.93 -15.85
C ALA A 111 9.95 3.26 -16.44
#